data_AF-A0A0E3NK19-F1
#
_entry.id   AF-A0A0E3NK19-F1
#
_cell.length_a   1.000
_cell.length_b   1.000
_cell.length_c   1.000
_cell.angle_alpha   90.00
_cell.angle_beta   90.00
_cell.angle_gamma   90.00
#
_symmetry.space_group_name_H-M   'P 1'
#
loop_
_entity.id
_entity.type
_entity.pdbx_description
1 polymer ?
#
loop_
_entity_poly.entity_id
_entity_poly.type
_entity_poly.pdbx_seq_one_letter_code
_entity_poly.pdbx_strand_id
1 'polypeptide(L)' 'MKAANRGAGTKSKPDVIRLRERGTKKVHVFKAWKELVAAPKNRPDWMPEKISKPFVKKEKIEKIE' A
#
# COMPACT_ATOMS: atom_id res chain seq x y z
N MET A 1 -4.03 -2.78 2.80
CA MET A 1 -4.70 -2.19 1.61
C MET A 1 -4.22 -2.91 0.36
N LYS A 2 -5.09 -3.69 -0.31
CA LYS A 2 -4.70 -4.56 -1.45
C LYS A 2 -4.28 -3.77 -2.69
N ALA A 3 -4.74 -2.52 -2.83
CA ALA A 3 -4.40 -1.65 -3.97
C ALA A 3 -2.89 -1.36 -4.07
N ALA A 4 -2.17 -1.28 -2.95
CA ALA A 4 -0.72 -1.10 -2.93
C ALA A 4 0.05 -2.25 -3.58
N ASN A 5 -0.53 -3.46 -3.60
CA ASN A 5 0.08 -4.60 -4.26
C ASN A 5 0.06 -4.50 -5.79
N ARG A 6 -0.88 -3.73 -6.35
CA ARG A 6 -1.04 -3.56 -7.80
C ARG A 6 -0.03 -2.59 -8.41
N GLY A 7 0.51 -1.67 -7.61
CA GLY A 7 1.52 -0.70 -8.04
C GLY A 7 2.94 -1.25 -8.09
N ALA A 8 3.85 -0.43 -8.61
CA ALA A 8 5.30 -0.68 -8.66
C ALA A 8 6.09 0.23 -7.70
N GLY A 9 5.39 1.02 -6.87
CA GLY A 9 5.98 1.99 -5.96
C GLY A 9 7.00 1.37 -4.99
N THR A 10 8.09 2.10 -4.79
CA THR A 10 9.16 1.76 -3.84
C THR A 10 9.18 2.79 -2.71
N LYS A 11 9.88 2.50 -1.61
CA LYS A 11 9.93 3.43 -0.46
C LYS A 11 10.43 4.84 -0.83
N SER A 12 11.39 4.92 -1.75
CA SER A 12 11.95 6.18 -2.24
C SER A 12 11.07 6.88 -3.27
N LYS A 13 10.29 6.12 -4.05
CA LYS A 13 9.35 6.63 -5.05
C LYS A 13 8.00 5.91 -4.89
N PRO A 14 7.17 6.33 -3.91
CA PRO A 14 5.90 5.68 -3.66
C PRO A 14 4.87 6.07 -4.73
N ASP A 15 4.05 5.10 -5.10
CA ASP A 15 2.91 5.32 -6.00
C ASP A 15 1.80 6.08 -5.27
N VAL A 16 1.10 6.94 -5.99
CA VAL A 16 -0.07 7.65 -5.47
C VAL A 16 -1.33 6.88 -5.80
N ILE A 17 -2.05 6.43 -4.77
CA ILE A 17 -3.33 5.75 -4.89
C ILE A 17 -4.44 6.69 -4.43
N ARG A 18 -5.44 6.88 -5.29
CA ARG A 18 -6.62 7.69 -5.01
C ARG A 18 -7.83 6.77 -4.90
N LEU A 19 -8.46 6.75 -3.72
CA LEU A 19 -9.67 5.97 -3.47
C LEU A 19 -10.84 6.91 -3.23
N ARG A 20 -11.86 6.84 -4.10
CA ARG A 20 -13.10 7.57 -3.90
C ARG A 20 -14.00 6.82 -2.92
N GLU A 21 -14.50 7.53 -1.92
CA GLU A 21 -15.54 7.02 -1.03
C GLU A 21 -16.88 7.08 -1.75
N ARG A 22 -17.57 5.93 -1.88
CA ARG A 22 -18.84 5.84 -2.59
C ARG A 22 -19.93 6.56 -1.78
N GLY A 23 -20.74 7.38 -2.44
CA GLY A 23 -21.86 8.10 -1.82
C GLY A 23 -21.47 9.44 -1.17
N THR A 24 -20.17 9.71 -0.98
CA THR A 24 -19.68 11.04 -0.64
C THR A 24 -18.85 11.61 -1.77
N LYS A 25 -18.51 12.89 -1.68
CA LYS A 25 -17.57 13.53 -2.60
C LYS A 25 -16.15 13.53 -2.05
N LYS A 26 -15.74 12.50 -1.30
CA LYS A 26 -14.40 12.41 -0.70
C LYS A 26 -13.50 11.46 -1.51
N VAL A 27 -12.25 11.87 -1.70
CA VAL A 27 -11.18 11.08 -2.31
C VAL A 27 -10.02 11.01 -1.35
N HIS A 28 -9.71 9.80 -0.90
CA HIS A 28 -8.58 9.53 -0.03
C HIS A 28 -7.33 9.34 -0.89
N VAL A 29 -6.33 10.17 -0.64
CA VAL A 29 -5.03 10.10 -1.32
C VAL A 29 -4.04 9.42 -0.40
N PHE A 30 -3.44 8.35 -0.90
CA PHE A 30 -2.46 7.54 -0.19
C PHE A 30 -1.18 7.43 -1.01
N LYS A 31 -0.04 7.44 -0.33
CA LYS A 31 1.26 7.00 -0.87
C LYS A 31 1.45 5.53 -0.55
N ALA A 32 1.69 4.72 -1.56
CA ALA A 32 1.81 3.27 -1.44
C ALA A 32 3.11 2.77 -2.05
N TRP A 33 3.72 1.78 -1.41
CA TRP A 33 4.92 1.13 -1.92
C TRP A 33 4.98 -0.31 -1.45
N LYS A 34 5.89 -1.09 -2.05
CA LYS A 34 6.23 -2.44 -1.60
C LYS A 34 7.70 -2.49 -1.23
N GLU A 35 8.00 -3.32 -0.24
CA GLU A 35 9.38 -3.63 0.16
C GLU A 35 9.49 -5.13 0.43
N LEU A 36 10.64 -5.72 0.10
CA LEU A 36 10.95 -7.09 0.48
C LEU A 36 11.46 -7.08 1.92
N VAL A 37 10.69 -7.67 2.82
CA VAL A 37 11.03 -7.78 4.24
C VAL A 37 11.33 -9.22 4.60
N ALA A 38 12.19 -9.42 5.60
CA ALA A 38 12.43 -10.74 6.15
C ALA A 38 11.13 -11.32 6.71
N ALA A 39 10.90 -12.61 6.44
CA ALA A 39 9.81 -13.35 7.02
C ALA A 39 10.02 -13.47 8.55
N PRO A 40 8.92 -13.57 9.32
CA PRO A 40 9.01 -13.70 10.77
C PRO A 40 9.77 -14.97 11.18
N LYS A 41 10.42 -14.96 12.35
CA LYS A 41 11.21 -16.09 12.84
C LYS A 41 10.38 -17.38 13.01
N ASN A 42 9.10 -17.24 13.36
CA ASN A 42 8.15 -18.36 13.51
C ASN A 42 7.39 -18.66 12.20
N ARG A 43 8.08 -18.57 11.05
CA ARG A 43 7.46 -18.87 9.75
C ARG A 43 7.35 -20.38 9.55
N PRO A 44 6.29 -20.86 8.90
CA PRO A 44 6.23 -22.26 8.47
C PRO A 44 7.21 -22.52 7.31
N ASP A 45 7.62 -23.79 7.13
CA ASP A 45 8.68 -24.17 6.18
C ASP A 45 8.33 -23.86 4.72
N TRP A 46 7.05 -23.90 4.37
CA TRP A 46 6.57 -23.60 3.02
C TRP A 46 6.66 -22.11 2.65
N MET A 47 6.89 -21.22 3.62
CA MET A 47 6.94 -19.77 3.41
C MET A 47 8.36 -19.30 3.11
N PRO A 48 8.60 -18.51 2.06
CA PRO A 48 9.95 -18.06 1.70
C PRO A 48 10.57 -17.14 2.75
N GLU A 49 11.90 -17.05 2.76
CA GLU A 49 12.67 -16.23 3.72
C GLU A 49 12.40 -14.72 3.62
N LYS A 50 12.02 -14.26 2.43
CA LYS A 50 11.67 -12.86 2.16
C LYS A 50 10.28 -12.80 1.58
N ILE A 51 9.50 -11.84 2.06
CA ILE A 51 8.13 -11.59 1.60
C ILE A 51 7.97 -10.16 1.11
N SER A 52 7.21 -10.00 0.03
CA SER A 52 6.81 -8.67 -0.43
C SER A 52 5.71 -8.15 0.49
N LYS A 53 6.00 -7.08 1.22
CA LYS A 53 5.04 -6.43 2.11
C LYS A 53 4.64 -5.06 1.54
N PRO A 54 3.35 -4.83 1.28
CA PRO A 54 2.86 -3.51 0.91
C PRO A 54 2.77 -2.59 2.13
N PHE A 55 3.18 -1.35 1.94
CA PHE A 55 3.05 -0.25 2.87
C PHE A 55 2.21 0.86 2.27
N VAL A 56 1.47 1.55 3.13
CA VAL A 56 0.62 2.67 2.73
C VAL A 56 0.71 3.75 3.79
N LYS A 57 0.84 5.01 3.35
CA LYS A 57 0.75 6.20 4.19
C LYS A 57 -0.36 7.09 3.65
N LYS A 58 -1.29 7.47 4.53
CA LYS A 58 -2.33 8.44 4.20
C LYS A 58 -1.71 9.82 4.08
N GLU A 59 -2.01 10.52 2.98
CA GLU A 59 -1.52 11.88 2.75
C GLU A 59 -2.61 12.91 3.03
N LYS A 60 -3.74 12.82 2.33
CA LYS A 60 -4.86 13.76 2.49
C LYS A 60 -6.19 13.17 2.07
N ILE A 61 -7.26 13.91 2.35
CA ILE A 61 -8.59 13.67 1.80
C ILE A 61 -8.94 14.92 0.97
N GLU A 62 -9.27 14.71 -0.29
CA GLU A 62 -9.74 15.74 -1.20
C GLU A 62 -11.25 15.66 -1.30
N LYS A 63 -11.91 16.82 -1.41
CA LYS A 63 -13.34 16.89 -1.71
C LYS A 63 -13.48 17.24 -3.19
N ILE A 64 -14.15 16.38 -3.94
CA ILE A 64 -14.58 16.68 -5.31
C ILE A 64 -15.86 17.50 -5.21
N GLU A 65 -16.03 18.53 -6.04
CA GLU A 65 -17.25 19.34 -6.08
C GLU A 65 -18.35 18.67 -6.91
#